data_AF-A0A8J4TKG9-F1
#
_entry.id   AF-A0A8J4TKG9-F1
#
_cell.length_a   1.000
_cell.length_b   1.000
_cell.length_c   1.000
_cell.angle_alpha   90.00
_cell.angle_beta   90.00
_cell.angle_gamma   90.00
#
_symmetry.space_group_name_H-M   'P 1'
#
loop_
_entity.id
_entity.type
_entity.pdbx_description
1 polymer ?
#
loop_
_entity_poly.entity_id
_entity_poly.type
_entity_poly.pdbx_seq_one_letter_code
_entity_poly.pdbx_strand_id
1 'polypeptide(L)'
;KPEPELTSSLTEDVLTGNSVTLTCTLELQSDGWKFYWNTFAQSTETVTETNSSSYTISSVSVSHRGQYKCRAGRGDTVYYTEYSKELSLNVT
;
A
#
# COMPACT_ATOMS: atom_id res chain seq x y z
N LYS A 1 -9.97 12.81 -8.97
CA LYS A 1 -10.62 11.92 -7.95
C LYS A 1 -9.93 12.17 -6.61
N PRO A 2 -10.43 11.72 -5.44
CA PRO A 2 -9.67 11.85 -4.20
C PRO A 2 -8.31 11.13 -4.34
N GLU A 3 -7.29 11.66 -3.68
CA GLU A 3 -5.95 11.06 -3.60
C GLU A 3 -5.75 10.49 -2.18
N PRO A 4 -5.50 9.19 -2.03
CA PRO A 4 -5.23 8.61 -0.72
C PRO A 4 -3.82 8.96 -0.22
N GLU A 5 -3.67 8.97 1.09
CA GLU A 5 -2.38 9.12 1.76
C GLU A 5 -1.83 7.75 2.12
N LEU A 6 -0.61 7.45 1.66
CA LEU A 6 0.08 6.20 1.99
C LEU A 6 1.12 6.44 3.09
N THR A 7 1.03 5.68 4.17
CA THR A 7 1.94 5.74 5.32
C THR A 7 2.47 4.35 5.67
N SER A 8 3.57 4.30 6.42
CA SER A 8 4.18 3.08 6.94
C SER A 8 4.21 3.12 8.46
N SER A 9 4.08 1.96 9.11
CA SER A 9 4.24 1.82 10.57
C SER A 9 5.69 2.07 11.03
N LEU A 10 6.66 1.98 10.13
CA LEU A 10 8.07 2.29 10.38
C LEU A 10 8.51 3.51 9.56
N THR A 11 9.23 4.42 10.20
CA THR A 11 9.77 5.65 9.61
C THR A 11 11.24 5.56 9.22
N GLU A 12 11.93 4.51 9.66
CA GLU A 12 13.34 4.25 9.40
C GLU A 12 13.52 3.02 8.48
N ASP A 13 14.77 2.72 8.14
CA ASP A 13 15.11 1.52 7.36
C ASP A 13 14.64 0.26 8.10
N VAL A 14 14.00 -0.63 7.35
CA VAL A 14 13.37 -1.83 7.88
C VAL A 14 14.39 -2.95 7.95
N LEU A 15 14.57 -3.57 9.11
CA LEU A 15 15.45 -4.73 9.21
C LEU A 15 14.73 -5.99 8.72
N THR A 16 15.49 -6.91 8.12
CA THR A 16 14.96 -8.23 7.80
C THR A 16 14.34 -8.91 9.02
N GLY A 17 13.18 -9.56 8.83
CA GLY A 17 12.38 -10.16 9.89
C GLY A 17 11.44 -9.21 10.63
N ASN A 18 11.52 -7.89 10.40
CA ASN A 18 10.54 -6.96 10.96
C ASN A 18 9.16 -7.15 10.33
N SER A 19 8.12 -6.74 11.08
CA SER A 19 6.77 -6.60 10.56
C SER A 19 6.52 -5.13 10.20
N VAL A 20 6.08 -4.88 8.97
CA VAL A 20 5.68 -3.55 8.49
C VAL A 20 4.23 -3.56 8.08
N THR A 21 3.49 -2.54 8.49
CA THR A 21 2.13 -2.28 8.03
C THR A 21 2.10 -0.98 7.25
N LEU A 22 1.75 -1.06 5.97
CA LEU A 22 1.42 0.07 5.13
C LEU A 22 -0.06 0.42 5.32
N THR A 23 -0.39 1.69 5.44
CA THR A 23 -1.77 2.17 5.61
C THR A 23 -2.13 3.19 4.54
N CYS A 24 -3.24 2.94 3.84
CA CYS A 24 -3.80 3.76 2.79
C CYS A 24 -5.02 4.51 3.33
N THR A 25 -4.83 5.77 3.71
CA THR A 25 -5.86 6.59 4.33
C THR A 25 -6.63 7.38 3.28
N LEU A 26 -7.95 7.37 3.39
CA LEU A 26 -8.86 8.22 2.64
C LEU A 26 -9.59 9.15 3.62
N GLU A 27 -9.55 10.45 3.37
CA GLU A 27 -10.32 11.43 4.17
C GLU A 27 -11.84 11.18 4.08
N LEU A 28 -12.29 10.52 3.00
CA LEU A 28 -13.67 10.14 2.79
C LEU A 28 -13.97 8.81 3.52
N GLN A 29 -14.32 8.92 4.80
CA GLN A 29 -14.81 7.80 5.61
C GLN A 29 -16.17 7.32 5.08
N SER A 30 -16.16 6.25 4.29
CA SER A 30 -17.34 5.56 3.79
C SER A 30 -17.05 4.07 3.73
N ASP A 31 -18.03 3.24 4.04
CA ASP A 31 -17.91 1.79 3.92
C ASP A 31 -17.92 1.34 2.44
N GLY A 32 -17.42 0.13 2.17
CA GLY A 32 -17.49 -0.52 0.86
C GLY A 32 -16.32 -0.26 -0.09
N TRP A 33 -15.21 0.29 0.40
CA TRP A 33 -13.98 0.43 -0.39
C TRP A 33 -13.20 -0.88 -0.44
N LYS A 34 -12.66 -1.16 -1.62
CA LYS A 34 -11.57 -2.13 -1.83
C LYS A 34 -10.29 -1.37 -2.10
N PHE A 35 -9.18 -1.85 -1.57
CA PHE A 35 -7.87 -1.22 -1.69
C PHE A 35 -6.98 -2.02 -2.62
N TYR A 36 -6.30 -1.31 -3.50
CA TYR A 36 -5.41 -1.85 -4.51
C TYR A 36 -4.00 -1.35 -4.23
N TRP A 37 -3.09 -2.29 -3.99
CA TRP A 37 -1.70 -2.04 -3.65
C TRP A 37 -0.84 -2.33 -4.87
N ASN A 38 -0.32 -1.29 -5.49
CA ASN A 38 0.64 -1.39 -6.57
C ASN A 38 2.05 -1.39 -5.95
N THR A 39 2.80 -2.45 -6.20
CA THR A 39 4.13 -2.61 -5.64
C THR A 39 5.12 -2.86 -6.78
N PHE A 40 6.24 -2.16 -6.74
CA PHE A 40 7.36 -2.38 -7.64
C PHE A 40 8.56 -2.83 -6.81
N ALA A 41 8.77 -4.13 -6.76
CA ALA A 41 9.82 -4.79 -5.99
C ALA A 41 10.48 -5.88 -6.85
N GLN A 42 11.78 -6.10 -6.68
CA GLN A 42 12.56 -7.05 -7.51
C GLN A 42 12.34 -6.84 -9.03
N SER A 43 12.27 -5.59 -9.47
CA SER A 43 12.01 -5.22 -10.88
C SER A 43 10.68 -5.74 -11.44
N THR A 44 9.73 -6.09 -10.56
CA THR A 44 8.42 -6.62 -10.93
C THR A 44 7.33 -5.71 -10.37
N GLU A 45 6.39 -5.32 -11.22
CA GLU A 45 5.19 -4.60 -10.81
C GLU A 45 4.07 -5.61 -10.49
N THR A 46 3.48 -5.52 -9.31
CA THR A 46 2.35 -6.37 -8.90
C THR A 46 1.23 -5.53 -8.30
N VAL A 47 -0.01 -5.99 -8.49
CA VAL A 47 -1.20 -5.36 -7.91
C VAL A 47 -1.92 -6.37 -7.04
N THR A 48 -2.13 -6.01 -5.77
CA THR A 48 -2.88 -6.83 -4.81
C THR A 48 -4.16 -6.11 -4.37
N GLU A 49 -5.30 -6.80 -4.46
CA GLU A 49 -6.60 -6.31 -3.94
C GLU A 49 -6.79 -6.77 -2.50
N THR A 50 -7.29 -5.88 -1.64
CA THR A 50 -7.61 -6.15 -0.24
C THR A 50 -8.90 -5.44 0.17
N ASN A 51 -9.62 -5.97 1.16
CA ASN A 51 -10.78 -5.30 1.77
C ASN A 51 -10.39 -4.39 2.94
N SER A 52 -9.08 -4.21 3.19
CA SER A 52 -8.53 -3.44 4.30
C SER A 52 -7.72 -2.28 3.76
N SER A 53 -7.79 -1.15 4.44
CA SER A 53 -6.90 -0.01 4.19
C SER A 53 -5.46 -0.28 4.63
N SER A 54 -5.16 -1.45 5.18
CA SER A 54 -3.84 -1.84 5.65
C SER A 54 -3.29 -3.07 4.93
N TYR A 55 -2.01 -3.01 4.56
CA TYR A 55 -1.24 -4.09 3.96
C TYR A 55 -0.04 -4.41 4.85
N THR A 56 0.01 -5.63 5.39
CA THR A 56 1.03 -6.03 6.36
C THR A 56 1.98 -7.06 5.76
N ILE A 57 3.28 -6.80 5.85
CA ILE A 57 4.37 -7.72 5.56
C ILE A 57 4.91 -8.20 6.90
N SER A 58 4.52 -9.40 7.33
CA SER A 58 4.79 -9.88 8.68
C SER A 58 6.27 -10.20 8.95
N SER A 59 7.02 -10.54 7.90
CA SER A 59 8.46 -10.84 7.98
C SER A 59 9.14 -10.30 6.73
N VAL A 60 9.62 -9.06 6.82
CA VAL A 60 10.27 -8.36 5.72
C VAL A 60 11.58 -9.04 5.33
N SER A 61 11.90 -9.00 4.05
CA SER A 61 13.13 -9.51 3.45
C SER A 61 13.56 -8.56 2.35
N VAL A 62 14.81 -8.67 1.88
CA VAL A 62 15.35 -7.80 0.83
C VAL A 62 14.52 -7.79 -0.47
N SER A 63 13.76 -8.85 -0.73
CA SER A 63 12.84 -8.94 -1.87
C SER A 63 11.62 -8.02 -1.76
N HIS A 64 11.29 -7.54 -0.57
CA HIS A 64 10.23 -6.57 -0.33
C HIS A 64 10.72 -5.12 -0.47
N ARG A 65 12.02 -4.90 -0.67
CA ARG A 65 12.54 -3.57 -0.95
C ARG A 65 11.95 -3.07 -2.28
N GLY A 66 11.40 -1.86 -2.27
CA GLY A 66 10.74 -1.35 -3.47
C GLY A 66 9.89 -0.11 -3.23
N GLN A 67 9.12 0.23 -4.26
CA GLN A 67 8.19 1.35 -4.25
C GLN A 67 6.76 0.84 -4.11
N TYR A 68 5.96 1.54 -3.30
CA TYR A 68 4.59 1.18 -2.98
C TYR A 68 3.67 2.36 -3.28
N LYS A 69 2.52 2.08 -3.90
CA LYS A 69 1.41 3.00 -4.11
C LYS A 69 0.11 2.31 -3.75
N CYS A 70 -0.87 3.06 -3.27
CA CYS A 70 -2.20 2.54 -3.02
C CYS A 70 -3.26 3.36 -3.74
N ARG A 71 -4.39 2.74 -4.04
CA ARG A 71 -5.63 3.42 -4.44
C ARG A 71 -6.82 2.64 -3.90
N ALA A 72 -8.00 3.23 -3.89
CA ALA A 72 -9.23 2.52 -3.58
C ALA A 72 -10.21 2.49 -4.76
N GLY A 73 -11.11 1.52 -4.74
CA GLY A 73 -12.21 1.36 -5.69
C GLY A 73 -13.50 0.93 -4.99
N ARG A 74 -14.66 1.35 -5.51
CA ARG A 74 -15.98 0.92 -5.01
C ARG A 74 -17.03 0.83 -6.11
N GLY A 75 -18.09 0.06 -5.84
CA GLY A 75 -19.26 -0.12 -6.72
C GLY A 75 -19.08 -1.19 -7.80
N ASP A 76 -20.19 -1.62 -8.41
CA ASP A 76 -20.20 -2.66 -9.46
C ASP A 76 -19.46 -2.22 -10.73
N THR A 77 -19.70 -0.98 -11.17
CA THR A 77 -18.78 -0.27 -12.08
C THR A 77 -17.79 0.48 -11.23
N VAL A 78 -16.58 -0.07 -11.11
CA VAL A 78 -15.64 0.39 -10.09
C VAL A 78 -15.24 1.85 -10.30
N TYR A 79 -15.67 2.72 -9.38
CA TYR A 79 -15.15 4.07 -9.25
C TYR A 79 -13.84 3.99 -8.48
N TYR A 80 -12.74 4.30 -9.15
CA TYR A 80 -11.44 4.35 -8.51
C TYR A 80 -11.02 5.76 -8.10
N THR A 81 -10.30 5.87 -6.99
CA THR A 81 -9.53 7.06 -6.58
C THR A 81 -8.31 7.26 -7.49
N GLU A 82 -7.61 8.38 -7.32
CA GLU A 82 -6.23 8.47 -7.82
C GLU A 82 -5.32 7.52 -7.03
N TYR A 83 -4.11 7.29 -7.53
CA TYR A 83 -3.06 6.65 -6.74
C TYR A 83 -2.49 7.63 -5.71
N SER A 84 -2.10 7.10 -4.56
CA SER A 84 -1.32 7.84 -3.57
C SER A 84 0.03 8.28 -4.14
N LYS A 85 0.67 9.18 -3.41
CA LYS A 85 2.13 9.35 -3.50
C LYS A 85 2.84 8.02 -3.24
N GLU A 86 4.01 7.91 -3.83
CA GLU A 86 4.87 6.75 -3.70
C GLU A 86 5.55 6.73 -2.33
N LEU A 87 5.62 5.53 -1.74
CA LEU A 87 6.41 5.26 -0.54
C LEU A 87 7.49 4.24 -0.87
N SER A 88 8.74 4.62 -0.63
CA SER A 88 9.90 3.74 -0.79
C SER A 88 10.14 2.95 0.49
N LEU A 89 10.06 1.63 0.41
CA LEU A 89 10.40 0.73 1.50
C LEU A 89 11.86 0.29 1.34
N ASN A 90 12.73 0.81 2.22
CA ASN A 90 14.12 0.39 2.31
C ASN A 90 14.25 -0.74 3.33
N VAL A 91 15.00 -1.77 2.96
CA VAL A 91 15.25 -2.95 3.80
C VAL A 91 16.74 -3.14 3.96
N THR A 92 17.25 -3.22 5.19
CA THR A 92 18.68 -3.38 5.51
C THR A 92 18.96 -4.71 6.19
#